data_AF-A0A7J6RMM0-F1
#
_entry.id   AF-A0A7J6RMM0-F1
#
_cell.length_a   1.000
_cell.length_b   1.000
_cell.length_c   1.000
_cell.angle_alpha   90.00
_cell.angle_beta   90.00
_cell.angle_gamma   90.00
#
_symmetry.space_group_name_H-M   'P 1'
#
loop_
_entity.id
_entity.type
_entity.pdbx_description
1 polymer ?
#
loop_
_entity_poly.entity_id
_entity_poly.type
_entity_poly.pdbx_seq_one_letter_code
_entity_poly.pdbx_strand_id
1 'polypeptide(L)'
;SGAYFSSEITLGHLNQTVHALRYVLEALRWFVQSYGIIIKWRAAGNRLYEFESALNLLSKSRSGLKAVPGDDDKLSLESCDIYTPTEAKGLFFLPGKGEDDLALLTKVNLKIGKGEWALLSGPEGSGKTSLLRALAGVW
;
A
#
# COMPACT_ATOMS: atom_id res chain seq x y z
N SER A 1 70.97 -22.58 24.06
CA SER A 1 70.23 -23.85 24.12
C SER A 1 68.79 -23.49 24.48
N GLY A 2 67.85 -23.35 23.55
CA GLY A 2 67.58 -24.22 22.41
C GLY A 2 66.31 -25.02 22.69
N ALA A 3 65.23 -24.33 23.06
CA ALA A 3 63.93 -24.94 23.37
C ALA A 3 62.76 -23.96 23.18
N TYR A 4 62.88 -23.00 22.26
CA TYR A 4 61.73 -22.21 21.80
C TYR A 4 61.17 -22.93 20.58
N PHE A 5 59.94 -23.43 20.69
CA PHE A 5 59.15 -24.06 19.63
C PHE A 5 59.51 -25.50 19.31
N SER A 6 59.06 -26.35 20.23
CA SER A 6 58.59 -27.71 19.94
C SER A 6 57.81 -27.78 18.62
N SER A 7 58.08 -28.87 17.92
CA SER A 7 57.66 -29.30 16.59
C SER A 7 56.15 -29.55 16.41
N GLU A 8 55.28 -28.62 16.81
CA GLU A 8 53.82 -28.79 16.63
C GLU A 8 53.14 -27.66 15.84
N ILE A 9 53.69 -26.44 15.80
CA ILE A 9 53.14 -25.35 14.97
C ILE A 9 54.27 -24.72 14.17
N THR A 10 54.31 -25.05 12.88
CA THR A 10 55.24 -24.42 11.94
C THR A 10 54.78 -22.99 11.64
N LEU A 11 55.75 -22.12 11.30
CA LEU A 11 55.48 -20.75 10.82
C LEU A 11 54.49 -20.74 9.64
N GLY A 12 54.50 -21.79 8.83
CA GLY A 12 53.53 -22.04 7.75
C GLY A 12 52.10 -22.27 8.24
N HIS A 13 51.89 -23.08 9.28
CA HIS A 13 50.56 -23.27 9.87
C HIS A 13 50.01 -21.99 10.49
N LEU A 14 50.84 -21.19 11.16
CA LEU A 14 50.42 -19.92 11.75
C LEU A 14 50.01 -18.91 10.66
N ASN A 15 50.75 -18.86 9.55
CA ASN A 15 50.40 -18.01 8.42
C ASN A 15 49.09 -18.44 7.75
N GLN A 16 48.85 -19.75 7.59
CA GLN A 16 47.60 -20.29 7.03
C GLN A 16 46.37 -19.92 7.88
N THR A 17 46.46 -20.00 9.21
CA THR A 17 45.38 -19.59 10.11
C THR A 17 45.08 -18.10 9.99
N VAL A 18 46.11 -17.25 9.86
CA VAL A 18 45.93 -15.81 9.63
C VAL A 18 45.25 -15.54 8.29
N HIS A 19 45.58 -16.29 7.24
CA HIS A 19 44.90 -16.20 5.95
C HIS A 19 43.43 -16.64 6.02
N ALA A 20 43.13 -17.77 6.65
CA ALA A 20 41.76 -18.25 6.84
C ALA A 20 40.89 -17.25 7.62
N LEU A 21 41.45 -16.65 8.68
CA LEU A 21 40.77 -15.61 9.45
C LEU A 21 40.48 -14.36 8.61
N ARG A 22 41.40 -13.95 7.73
CA ARG A 22 41.16 -12.82 6.81
C ARG A 22 40.02 -13.11 5.85
N TYR A 23 39.94 -14.30 5.27
CA TYR A 23 38.83 -14.66 4.38
C TYR A 23 37.47 -14.57 5.09
N VAL A 24 37.38 -15.03 6.34
CA VAL A 24 36.13 -14.91 7.13
C VAL A 24 35.79 -13.45 7.41
N LEU A 25 36.79 -12.64 7.81
CA LEU A 25 36.59 -11.21 8.07
C LEU A 25 36.19 -10.43 6.80
N GLU A 26 36.67 -10.83 5.62
CA GLU A 26 36.28 -10.26 4.33
C GLU A 26 34.87 -10.67 3.92
N ALA A 27 34.50 -11.94 4.11
CA ALA A 27 33.14 -12.43 3.85
C ALA A 27 32.09 -11.73 4.73
N LEU A 28 32.41 -11.49 6.01
CA LEU A 28 31.55 -10.73 6.93
C LEU A 28 31.39 -9.26 6.49
N ARG A 29 32.47 -8.62 5.99
CA ARG A 29 32.37 -7.26 5.44
C ARG A 29 31.51 -7.20 4.19
N TRP A 30 31.66 -8.15 3.27
CA TRP A 30 30.82 -8.24 2.08
C TRP A 30 29.34 -8.44 2.45
N PHE A 31 29.05 -9.27 3.45
CA PHE A 31 27.69 -9.47 3.94
C PHE A 31 27.08 -8.17 4.47
N VAL A 32 27.82 -7.42 5.30
CA VAL A 32 27.37 -6.12 5.82
C VAL A 32 27.14 -5.11 4.69
N GLN A 33 28.01 -5.07 3.69
CA GLN A 33 27.84 -4.19 2.52
C GLN A 33 26.63 -4.58 1.65
N SER A 34 26.36 -5.88 1.55
CA SER A 34 25.24 -6.43 0.76
C SER A 34 23.88 -6.16 1.38
N TYR A 35 23.81 -5.90 2.70
CA TYR A 35 22.56 -5.59 3.40
C TYR A 35 21.83 -4.39 2.78
N GLY A 36 22.56 -3.35 2.35
CA GLY A 36 21.97 -2.18 1.71
C GLY A 36 21.25 -2.49 0.39
N ILE A 37 21.79 -3.42 -0.41
CA ILE A 37 21.19 -3.85 -1.68
C ILE A 37 19.92 -4.66 -1.41
N ILE A 38 19.97 -5.56 -0.42
CA ILE A 38 18.83 -6.40 -0.02
C ILE A 38 17.66 -5.54 0.47
N ILE A 39 17.93 -4.51 1.27
CA ILE A 39 16.89 -3.59 1.74
C ILE A 39 16.26 -2.82 0.57
N LYS A 40 17.05 -2.37 -0.40
CA LYS A 40 16.52 -1.69 -1.60
C LYS A 40 15.63 -2.62 -2.44
N TRP A 41 16.07 -3.84 -2.69
CA TRP A 41 15.28 -4.85 -3.40
C TRP A 41 13.99 -5.19 -2.67
N ARG A 42 14.06 -5.39 -1.35
CA ARG A 42 12.89 -5.64 -0.50
C ARG A 42 11.90 -4.48 -0.55
N ALA A 43 12.37 -3.23 -0.47
CA ALA A 43 11.51 -2.06 -0.53
C ALA A 43 10.82 -1.91 -1.90
N ALA A 44 11.51 -2.22 -3.00
CA ALA A 44 10.92 -2.24 -4.33
C ALA A 44 9.89 -3.38 -4.48
N GLY A 45 10.21 -4.57 -3.98
CA GLY A 45 9.30 -5.71 -3.95
C GLY A 45 8.03 -5.44 -3.14
N ASN A 46 8.16 -4.83 -1.96
CA ASN A 46 7.01 -4.43 -1.15
C ASN A 46 6.10 -3.45 -1.90
N ARG A 47 6.65 -2.42 -2.55
CA ARG A 47 5.84 -1.46 -3.32
C ARG A 47 5.11 -2.11 -4.49
N LEU A 48 5.75 -3.04 -5.19
CA LEU A 48 5.12 -3.76 -6.29
C LEU A 48 3.98 -4.66 -5.77
N TYR A 49 4.22 -5.35 -4.66
CA TYR A 49 3.20 -6.18 -4.01
C TYR A 49 2.02 -5.35 -3.50
N GLU A 50 2.27 -4.19 -2.89
CA GLU A 50 1.24 -3.24 -2.46
C GLU A 50 0.42 -2.73 -3.65
N PHE A 51 1.09 -2.38 -4.76
CA PHE A 51 0.41 -1.95 -5.99
C PHE A 51 -0.46 -3.06 -6.60
N GLU A 52 0.06 -4.27 -6.73
CA GLU A 52 -0.68 -5.44 -7.22
C GLU A 52 -1.88 -5.74 -6.31
N SER A 53 -1.68 -5.68 -4.99
CA SER A 53 -2.74 -5.87 -4.00
C SER A 53 -3.84 -4.82 -4.16
N ALA A 54 -3.47 -3.55 -4.36
CA ALA A 54 -4.42 -2.47 -4.61
C ALA A 54 -5.22 -2.71 -5.90
N LEU A 55 -4.57 -3.11 -7.00
CA LEU A 55 -5.26 -3.44 -8.25
C LEU A 55 -6.21 -4.64 -8.10
N ASN A 56 -5.82 -5.66 -7.34
CA ASN A 56 -6.66 -6.83 -7.07
C ASN A 56 -7.90 -6.50 -6.22
N LEU A 57 -7.81 -5.50 -5.34
CA LEU A 57 -8.96 -5.01 -4.58
C LEU A 57 -9.93 -4.22 -5.46
N LEU A 58 -9.40 -3.38 -6.34
CA LEU A 58 -10.20 -2.64 -7.32
C LEU A 58 -10.88 -3.56 -8.33
N SER A 59 -10.22 -4.63 -8.79
CA SER A 59 -10.82 -5.58 -9.73
C SER A 59 -11.93 -6.43 -9.11
N LYS A 60 -11.88 -6.67 -7.81
CA LYS A 60 -12.91 -7.41 -7.06
C LYS A 60 -14.06 -6.53 -6.59
N SER A 61 -13.82 -5.23 -6.35
CA SER A 61 -14.86 -4.27 -6.03
C SER A 61 -15.51 -3.75 -7.30
N ARG A 62 -16.69 -4.26 -7.66
CA ARG A 62 -17.55 -3.61 -8.66
C ARG A 62 -18.17 -2.33 -8.08
N SER A 63 -17.36 -1.37 -7.66
CA SER A 63 -17.84 -0.09 -7.13
C SER A 63 -17.74 0.97 -8.20
N GLY A 64 -18.85 1.15 -8.91
CA GLY A 64 -19.12 2.29 -9.76
C GLY A 64 -20.62 2.46 -9.83
N LEU A 65 -21.11 3.69 -9.80
CA LEU A 65 -22.52 3.97 -10.05
C LEU A 65 -22.88 3.40 -11.43
N LYS A 66 -23.72 2.37 -11.44
CA LYS A 66 -24.26 1.84 -12.69
C LYS A 66 -25.46 2.66 -13.07
N ALA A 67 -25.30 3.53 -14.07
CA ALA A 67 -26.42 4.17 -14.73
C ALA A 67 -27.27 3.08 -15.40
N VAL A 68 -28.53 2.99 -14.99
CA VAL A 68 -29.55 2.15 -15.64
C VAL A 68 -30.49 3.09 -16.39
N PRO A 69 -30.88 2.78 -17.65
CA PRO A 69 -31.90 3.56 -18.34
C PRO A 69 -33.19 3.60 -17.50
N GLY A 70 -33.59 4.79 -17.09
CA GLY A 70 -34.88 5.04 -16.48
C GLY A 70 -35.92 5.37 -17.54
N ASP A 71 -37.16 4.97 -17.31
CA ASP A 71 -38.31 5.28 -18.18
C ASP A 71 -38.73 6.76 -18.10
N ASP A 72 -38.13 7.49 -17.16
CA ASP A 72 -38.40 8.89 -16.81
C ASP A 72 -37.13 9.72 -17.01
N ASP A 73 -37.29 10.97 -17.44
CA ASP A 73 -36.21 11.95 -17.65
C ASP A 73 -35.71 12.51 -16.29
N LYS A 74 -35.31 11.63 -15.36
CA LYS A 74 -34.96 11.96 -13.97
C LYS A 74 -33.66 11.29 -13.55
N LEU A 75 -32.87 11.99 -12.75
CA LEU A 75 -31.72 11.43 -12.04
C LEU A 75 -32.22 10.91 -10.68
N SER A 76 -32.10 9.61 -10.43
CA SER A 76 -32.34 9.01 -9.12
C SER A 76 -31.10 8.29 -8.58
N LEU A 77 -30.81 8.52 -7.31
CA LEU A 77 -29.91 7.69 -6.51
C LEU A 77 -30.71 7.08 -5.38
N GLU A 78 -30.53 5.77 -5.20
CA GLU A 78 -31.18 5.02 -4.14
C GLU A 78 -30.12 4.32 -3.31
N SER A 79 -30.07 4.65 -2.02
CA SER A 79 -29.18 4.03 -1.03
C SER A 79 -27.72 3.91 -1.48
N CYS A 80 -27.16 5.00 -2.00
CA CYS A 80 -25.77 5.05 -2.41
C CYS A 80 -24.85 5.34 -1.22
N ASP A 81 -23.87 4.47 -1.00
CA ASP A 81 -22.79 4.67 -0.04
C ASP A 81 -21.51 5.10 -0.78
N ILE A 82 -20.85 6.14 -0.28
CA ILE A 82 -19.62 6.70 -0.84
C ILE A 82 -18.54 6.60 0.23
N TYR A 83 -17.43 5.92 -0.10
CA TYR A 83 -16.31 5.72 0.80
C TYR A 83 -15.10 6.56 0.37
N THR A 84 -14.21 6.88 1.31
CA THR A 84 -12.93 7.54 1.00
C THR A 84 -12.05 6.64 0.12
N PRO A 85 -11.39 7.18 -0.92
CA PRO A 85 -10.43 6.41 -1.73
C PRO A 85 -9.19 6.02 -0.93
N THR A 86 -8.87 6.81 0.10
CA THR A 86 -7.59 6.80 0.81
C THR A 86 -7.42 5.64 1.78
N GLU A 87 -8.51 5.01 2.21
CA GLU A 87 -8.50 3.94 3.21
C GLU A 87 -9.11 2.63 2.66
N ALA A 88 -9.38 2.56 1.35
CA ALA A 88 -9.83 1.34 0.68
C ALA A 88 -8.75 0.25 0.79
N LYS A 89 -8.83 -0.50 1.91
CA LYS A 89 -8.13 -1.74 2.25
C LYS A 89 -6.67 -1.79 1.79
N GLY A 90 -5.76 -1.17 2.55
CA GLY A 90 -4.37 -1.63 2.60
C GLY A 90 -3.25 -0.64 2.30
N LEU A 91 -3.55 0.62 1.99
CA LEU A 91 -2.50 1.64 1.82
C LEU A 91 -2.15 2.36 3.13
N PHE A 92 -3.07 2.41 4.10
CA PHE A 92 -2.81 2.79 5.49
C PHE A 92 -3.71 1.96 6.40
N PHE A 93 -3.22 0.85 6.94
CA PHE A 93 -3.89 0.20 8.06
C PHE A 93 -3.66 1.05 9.31
N LEU A 94 -4.62 1.91 9.66
CA LEU A 94 -4.72 2.38 11.04
C LEU A 94 -5.45 1.30 11.85
N PRO A 95 -4.78 0.60 12.77
CA PRO A 95 -5.44 -0.38 13.61
C PRO A 95 -6.52 0.33 14.43
N GLY A 96 -7.77 -0.10 14.29
CA GLY A 96 -8.91 0.41 15.06
C GLY A 96 -9.98 1.16 14.27
N LYS A 97 -9.73 1.52 13.01
CA LYS A 97 -10.79 2.08 12.14
C LYS A 97 -11.59 0.96 11.47
N GLY A 98 -12.89 0.90 11.76
CA GLY A 98 -13.83 -0.01 11.11
C GLY A 98 -14.21 0.46 9.71
N GLU A 99 -14.87 -0.41 8.94
CA GLU A 99 -15.35 -0.11 7.57
C GLU A 99 -16.33 1.08 7.55
N ASP A 100 -17.07 1.29 8.65
CA ASP A 100 -17.96 2.44 8.86
C ASP A 100 -17.22 3.78 9.02
N ASP A 101 -15.98 3.76 9.51
CA ASP A 101 -15.15 4.95 9.72
C ASP A 101 -14.55 5.49 8.41
N LEU A 102 -14.76 4.75 7.31
CA LEU A 102 -14.30 5.06 5.95
C LEU A 102 -15.39 5.69 5.09
N ALA A 103 -16.65 5.61 5.53
CA ALA A 103 -17.79 6.10 4.79
C ALA A 103 -17.85 7.63 4.84
N LEU A 104 -17.77 8.28 3.68
CA LEU A 104 -17.97 9.72 3.53
C LEU A 104 -19.44 10.09 3.55
N LEU A 105 -20.27 9.29 2.88
CA LEU A 105 -21.71 9.44 2.82
C LEU A 105 -22.34 8.06 2.85
N THR A 106 -23.40 7.90 3.62
CA THR A 106 -24.17 6.66 3.69
C THR A 106 -25.63 6.91 3.31
N LYS A 107 -26.23 5.94 2.61
CA LYS A 107 -27.66 5.92 2.24
C LYS A 107 -28.12 7.20 1.55
N VAL A 108 -27.32 7.71 0.61
CA VAL A 108 -27.69 8.90 -0.16
C VAL A 108 -28.88 8.55 -1.06
N ASN A 109 -29.97 9.28 -0.85
CA ASN A 109 -31.16 9.23 -1.70
C ASN A 109 -31.37 10.60 -2.32
N LEU A 110 -31.39 10.67 -3.65
CA LEU A 110 -31.51 11.92 -4.39
C LEU A 110 -32.43 11.70 -5.58
N LYS A 111 -33.32 12.65 -5.85
CA LYS A 111 -34.16 12.68 -7.04
C LYS A 111 -34.10 14.09 -7.62
N ILE A 112 -33.68 14.22 -8.87
CA ILE A 112 -33.64 15.48 -9.61
C ILE A 112 -34.34 15.27 -10.94
N GLY A 113 -35.37 16.06 -11.21
CA GLY A 113 -36.08 16.06 -12.49
C GLY A 113 -35.30 16.75 -13.61
N LYS A 114 -35.63 16.43 -14.86
CA LYS A 114 -35.07 17.16 -16.01
C LYS A 114 -35.39 18.65 -15.95
N GLY A 115 -34.34 19.46 -16.10
CA GLY A 115 -34.43 20.92 -16.03
C GLY A 115 -34.57 21.46 -14.61
N GLU A 116 -34.55 20.61 -13.59
CA GLU A 116 -34.57 21.04 -12.19
C GLU A 116 -33.19 21.53 -11.74
N TRP A 117 -33.20 22.64 -11.00
CA TRP A 117 -32.00 23.20 -10.40
C TRP A 117 -31.93 22.79 -8.93
N ALA A 118 -30.91 22.01 -8.58
CA ALA A 118 -30.68 21.57 -7.21
C ALA A 118 -29.42 22.22 -6.63
N LEU A 119 -29.49 22.71 -5.39
CA LEU A 119 -28.35 23.24 -4.65
C LEU A 119 -27.86 22.19 -3.65
N LEU A 120 -26.59 21.78 -3.78
CA LEU A 120 -25.93 20.91 -2.81
C LEU A 120 -25.21 21.75 -1.74
N SER A 121 -25.76 21.81 -0.52
CA SER A 121 -25.26 22.68 0.57
C SER A 121 -24.88 21.89 1.85
N GLY A 122 -24.13 22.53 2.77
CA GLY A 122 -23.71 21.99 4.06
C GLY A 122 -22.21 22.21 4.39
N PRO A 123 -21.71 21.67 5.51
CA PRO A 123 -20.36 21.99 6.03
C PRO A 123 -19.21 21.52 5.12
N GLU A 124 -18.04 22.13 5.28
CA GLU A 124 -16.80 21.62 4.68
C GLU A 124 -16.53 20.18 5.15
N GLY A 125 -15.98 19.34 4.26
CA GLY A 125 -15.71 17.93 4.57
C GLY A 125 -16.93 16.99 4.52
N SER A 126 -18.16 17.49 4.33
CA SER A 126 -19.39 16.66 4.26
C SER A 126 -19.54 15.80 2.99
N GLY A 127 -18.51 15.66 2.16
CA GLY A 127 -18.54 14.76 1.00
C GLY A 127 -19.20 15.31 -0.28
N LYS A 128 -19.49 16.61 -0.39
CA LYS A 128 -20.16 17.21 -1.59
C LYS A 128 -19.40 16.96 -2.89
N THR A 129 -18.10 17.27 -2.89
CA THR A 129 -17.24 17.08 -4.07
C THR A 129 -17.14 15.60 -4.44
N SER A 130 -17.12 14.72 -3.44
CA SER A 130 -17.12 13.27 -3.62
C SER A 130 -18.42 12.78 -4.25
N LEU A 131 -19.57 13.28 -3.79
CA LEU A 131 -20.88 13.00 -4.40
C LEU A 131 -20.91 13.43 -5.86
N LEU A 132 -20.45 14.65 -6.18
CA LEU A 132 -20.41 15.14 -7.56
C LEU A 132 -19.49 14.30 -8.46
N ARG A 133 -18.32 13.88 -7.94
CA ARG A 133 -17.40 12.99 -8.67
C ARG A 133 -18.01 11.61 -8.90
N ALA A 134 -18.74 11.08 -7.92
CA ALA A 134 -19.44 9.81 -8.05
C ALA A 134 -20.53 9.90 -9.13
N LEU A 135 -21.34 10.96 -9.12
CA LEU A 135 -22.36 11.22 -10.15
C LEU A 135 -21.78 11.39 -11.56
N ALA A 136 -20.60 12.00 -11.66
CA ALA A 136 -19.88 12.15 -12.93
C ALA A 136 -19.16 10.87 -13.38
N GLY A 137 -19.21 9.78 -12.60
CA GLY A 137 -18.57 8.51 -12.94
C GLY A 137 -17.04 8.52 -12.82
N VAL A 138 -16.48 9.48 -12.09
CA VAL A 138 -15.02 9.70 -11.95
C VAL A 138 -14.54 9.54 -10.51
N TRP A 139 -15.24 8.73 -9.72
CA TRP A 139 -14.95 8.46 -8.32
C TRP A 139 -14.32 7.08 -8.13
#